data_AF-A0A1H3JV41-F1
#
_entry.id   AF-A0A1H3JV41-F1
#
_cell.length_a   1.000
_cell.length_b   1.000
_cell.length_c   1.000
_cell.angle_alpha   90.00
_cell.angle_beta   90.00
_cell.angle_gamma   90.00
#
_symmetry.space_group_name_H-M   'P 1'
#
loop_
_entity.id
_entity.type
_entity.pdbx_description
1 polymer ?
#
loop_
_entity_poly.entity_id
_entity_poly.type
_entity_poly.pdbx_seq_one_letter_code
_entity_poly.pdbx_strand_id
1 'polypeptide(L)'
;MGSARRHLSRPVIGRHFERGRRAARAEPQADSWRVTAYESGDDERQPTKVGSTETTDGGAFTISLESAEPADDAVVYFVAAPNGPAQRGVLAAVVADPSTPENLAGLIVNERTTVATSFAMAQFVSTDGIVGTAPGVVNSAAMAGNLVDPRTGELAEVISSSPNVSESSTLPAFQSLVGMLSACVGDDDACAALLDAAAPAGGEEPVDTFRAFADIAKHPANAVVPLFDLAQQGALPSQPGLAAAPDAWTLALRFDGDGQSLDDPGNFAIDKAGSSSAVRPTAAAG
;
A
#
# COMPACT_ATOMS: atom_id res chain seq x y z
N MET A 1 -42.10 7.73 15.01
CA MET A 1 -41.90 7.48 13.57
C MET A 1 -40.40 7.50 13.32
N GLY A 2 -39.80 6.33 13.18
CA GLY A 2 -38.36 6.18 12.95
C GLY A 2 -38.01 6.66 11.55
N SER A 3 -37.09 7.61 11.46
CA SER A 3 -36.50 8.02 10.18
C SER A 3 -35.62 6.86 9.69
N ALA A 4 -36.15 6.08 8.76
CA ALA A 4 -35.35 5.15 7.97
C ALA A 4 -34.40 5.98 7.11
N ARG A 5 -33.15 6.14 7.57
CA ARG A 5 -32.06 6.61 6.71
C ARG A 5 -31.97 5.61 5.56
N ARG A 6 -32.33 6.04 4.34
CA ARG A 6 -32.02 5.27 3.13
C ARG A 6 -30.51 5.25 3.01
N HIS A 7 -29.89 4.11 3.28
CA HIS A 7 -28.50 3.88 2.96
C HIS A 7 -28.38 3.90 1.43
N LEU A 8 -27.94 5.03 0.88
CA LEU A 8 -27.49 5.09 -0.51
C LEU A 8 -26.14 4.38 -0.54
N SER A 9 -26.14 3.08 -0.83
CA SER A 9 -24.90 2.35 -1.13
C SER A 9 -24.19 3.05 -2.28
N ARG A 10 -22.94 3.48 -2.04
CA ARG A 10 -22.13 4.16 -3.06
C ARG A 10 -21.24 3.14 -3.75
N PRO A 11 -21.25 3.06 -5.08
CA PRO A 11 -20.36 2.18 -5.82
C PRO A 11 -18.92 2.74 -5.79
N VAL A 12 -17.98 1.96 -5.26
CA VAL A 12 -16.55 2.12 -5.50
C VAL A 12 -16.24 1.48 -6.84
N ILE A 13 -15.84 2.25 -7.83
CA ILE A 13 -15.45 1.75 -9.16
C ILE A 13 -13.94 1.68 -9.20
N GLY A 14 -13.39 0.56 -9.66
CA GLY A 14 -11.95 0.41 -9.78
C GLY A 14 -11.52 -0.59 -10.85
N ARG A 15 -10.20 -0.74 -10.99
CA ARG A 15 -9.58 -1.78 -11.82
C ARG A 15 -8.42 -2.44 -11.09
N HIS A 16 -8.34 -3.75 -11.26
CA HIS A 16 -7.12 -4.50 -11.05
C HIS A 16 -6.21 -4.37 -12.30
N PHE A 17 -4.90 -4.27 -12.10
CA PHE A 17 -3.92 -4.14 -13.19
C PHE A 17 -2.68 -4.98 -12.88
N GLU A 18 -2.42 -6.03 -13.67
CA GLU A 18 -1.14 -6.76 -13.66
C GLU A 18 -0.19 -6.11 -14.66
N ARG A 19 0.94 -5.58 -14.19
CA ARG A 19 1.97 -5.03 -15.10
C ARG A 19 3.13 -6.01 -15.18
N GLY A 20 3.01 -7.06 -16.01
CA GLY A 20 4.08 -8.08 -16.02
C GLY A 20 4.15 -9.08 -17.17
N ARG A 21 3.24 -9.08 -18.15
CA ARG A 21 3.34 -10.07 -19.25
C ARG A 21 4.50 -9.73 -20.20
N ARG A 22 5.64 -10.42 -20.01
CA ARG A 22 6.47 -10.80 -21.15
C ARG A 22 5.56 -11.49 -22.17
N ALA A 23 5.64 -11.05 -23.42
CA ALA A 23 5.09 -11.80 -24.53
C ALA A 23 5.63 -13.24 -24.48
N ALA A 24 4.72 -14.21 -24.64
CA ALA A 24 4.92 -15.64 -24.65
C ALA A 24 5.08 -16.34 -23.28
N ARG A 25 3.95 -16.92 -22.82
CA ARG A 25 3.82 -18.26 -22.20
C ARG A 25 3.36 -18.39 -20.74
N ALA A 26 2.90 -17.33 -20.08
CA ALA A 26 2.17 -17.50 -18.81
C ALA A 26 0.65 -17.49 -19.06
N GLU A 27 -0.02 -18.59 -18.73
CA GLU A 27 -1.48 -18.60 -18.55
C GLU A 27 -1.84 -17.61 -17.43
N PRO A 28 -3.01 -16.92 -17.46
CA PRO A 28 -3.45 -16.12 -16.32
C PRO A 28 -3.50 -17.00 -15.06
N GLN A 29 -2.85 -16.59 -13.98
CA GLN A 29 -2.88 -17.33 -12.71
C GLN A 29 -4.27 -17.33 -12.05
N ALA A 30 -5.08 -16.32 -12.37
CA ALA A 30 -6.42 -16.17 -11.86
C ALA A 30 -7.40 -15.85 -12.99
N ASP A 31 -8.51 -16.60 -13.04
CA ASP A 31 -9.62 -16.34 -13.96
C ASP A 31 -10.44 -15.11 -13.53
N SER A 32 -10.42 -14.80 -12.24
CA SER A 32 -11.06 -13.63 -11.64
C SER A 32 -10.47 -13.33 -10.26
N TRP A 33 -10.72 -12.13 -9.74
CA TRP A 33 -10.27 -11.70 -8.43
C TRP A 33 -11.47 -11.30 -7.57
N ARG A 34 -11.49 -11.78 -6.32
CA ARG A 34 -12.39 -11.27 -5.30
C ARG A 34 -11.80 -10.02 -4.69
N VAL A 35 -12.46 -8.88 -4.89
CA VAL A 35 -12.10 -7.63 -4.21
C VAL A 35 -12.99 -7.47 -2.98
N THR A 36 -12.37 -7.24 -1.83
CA THR A 36 -13.06 -7.02 -0.56
C THR A 36 -12.60 -5.70 0.04
N ALA A 37 -13.56 -4.86 0.43
CA ALA A 37 -13.33 -3.60 1.13
C ALA A 37 -13.48 -3.81 2.63
N TYR A 38 -12.58 -3.22 3.40
CA TYR A 38 -12.54 -3.26 4.85
C TYR A 38 -12.40 -1.84 5.42
N GLU A 39 -13.08 -1.58 6.52
CA GLU A 39 -12.75 -0.47 7.43
C GLU A 39 -11.73 -0.97 8.45
N SER A 40 -10.70 -0.18 8.75
CA SER A 40 -9.68 -0.54 9.74
C SER A 40 -10.26 -0.72 11.13
N GLY A 41 -9.65 -1.63 11.89
CA GLY A 41 -9.95 -1.81 13.31
C GLY A 41 -9.22 -0.79 14.20
N ASP A 42 -9.50 -0.86 15.51
CA ASP A 42 -8.83 -0.11 16.57
C ASP A 42 -8.45 -1.05 17.74
N ASP A 43 -8.08 -0.49 18.89
CA ASP A 43 -7.67 -1.27 20.07
C ASP A 43 -8.79 -2.20 20.61
N GLU A 44 -10.06 -1.94 20.27
CA GLU A 44 -11.23 -2.67 20.75
C GLU A 44 -11.96 -3.44 19.63
N ARG A 45 -11.69 -3.12 18.36
CA ARG A 45 -12.42 -3.63 17.19
C ARG A 45 -11.48 -4.20 16.15
N GLN A 46 -11.83 -5.37 15.62
CA GLN A 46 -11.18 -5.92 14.44
C GLN A 46 -11.58 -5.17 13.17
N PRO A 47 -10.79 -5.28 12.08
CA PRO A 47 -11.16 -4.72 10.79
C PRO A 47 -12.49 -5.29 10.32
N THR A 48 -13.39 -4.42 9.87
CA THR A 48 -14.75 -4.81 9.49
C THR A 48 -14.87 -4.85 7.98
N LYS A 49 -15.31 -5.99 7.43
CA LYS A 49 -15.67 -6.06 6.01
C LYS A 49 -16.85 -5.14 5.74
N VAL A 50 -16.65 -4.19 4.83
CA VAL A 50 -17.67 -3.21 4.43
C VAL A 50 -18.15 -3.43 2.99
N GLY A 51 -17.64 -4.40 2.26
CA GLY A 51 -18.18 -4.77 0.94
C GLY A 51 -17.32 -5.78 0.21
N SER A 52 -17.86 -6.44 -0.81
CA SER A 52 -17.09 -7.34 -1.68
C SER A 52 -17.74 -7.48 -3.05
N THR A 53 -16.92 -7.76 -4.06
CA THR A 53 -17.37 -8.06 -5.42
C THR A 53 -16.34 -8.96 -6.13
N GLU A 54 -16.71 -9.49 -7.28
CA GLU A 54 -15.77 -10.11 -8.22
C GLU A 54 -15.35 -9.09 -9.27
N THR A 55 -14.12 -9.18 -9.76
CA THR A 55 -13.72 -8.47 -10.97
C THR A 55 -14.43 -9.04 -12.19
N THR A 56 -14.78 -8.17 -13.14
CA THR A 56 -15.20 -8.55 -14.48
C THR A 56 -13.98 -8.84 -15.37
N ASP A 57 -14.23 -9.30 -16.59
CA ASP A 57 -13.23 -9.36 -17.67
C ASP A 57 -12.47 -8.02 -17.77
N GLY A 58 -11.14 -8.10 -17.80
CA GLY A 58 -10.27 -6.92 -17.81
C GLY A 58 -10.05 -6.25 -16.43
N GLY A 59 -10.42 -6.93 -15.34
CA GLY A 59 -10.07 -6.55 -13.97
C GLY A 59 -10.92 -5.43 -13.35
N ALA A 60 -11.97 -4.96 -14.04
CA ALA A 60 -12.83 -3.90 -13.50
C ALA A 60 -13.71 -4.43 -12.36
N PHE A 61 -14.00 -3.59 -11.36
CA PHE A 61 -14.86 -3.99 -10.25
C PHE A 61 -15.75 -2.84 -9.79
N THR A 62 -16.87 -3.20 -9.13
CA THR A 62 -17.75 -2.23 -8.47
C THR A 62 -18.22 -2.79 -7.14
N ILE A 63 -17.88 -2.12 -6.03
CA ILE A 63 -18.26 -2.53 -4.67
C ILE A 63 -19.30 -1.55 -4.13
N SER A 64 -20.43 -2.09 -3.67
CA SER A 64 -21.37 -1.33 -2.85
C SER A 64 -20.94 -1.44 -1.39
N LEU A 65 -20.63 -0.31 -0.75
CA LEU A 65 -20.27 -0.31 0.67
C LEU A 65 -21.53 -0.51 1.55
N GLU A 66 -21.45 -1.47 2.48
CA GLU A 66 -22.49 -2.01 3.34
C GLU A 66 -22.54 -1.31 4.72
N SER A 67 -22.09 -0.05 4.88
CA SER A 67 -22.30 0.75 6.10
C SER A 67 -22.13 2.24 5.81
N ALA A 68 -22.71 3.09 6.66
CA ALA A 68 -22.72 4.56 6.57
C ALA A 68 -21.31 5.17 6.50
N GLU A 69 -21.22 6.40 5.96
CA GLU A 69 -20.04 7.29 5.88
C GLU A 69 -18.84 6.78 6.70
N PRO A 70 -17.77 6.29 6.05
CA PRO A 70 -16.58 5.79 6.73
C PRO A 70 -16.13 6.77 7.83
N ALA A 71 -15.78 6.24 9.00
CA ALA A 71 -15.37 7.10 10.10
C ALA A 71 -14.11 7.90 9.74
N ASP A 72 -14.03 9.16 10.20
CA ASP A 72 -12.89 10.05 9.93
C ASP A 72 -11.65 9.70 10.73
N ASP A 73 -11.77 8.79 11.69
CA ASP A 73 -10.70 8.20 12.50
C ASP A 73 -10.27 6.81 12.04
N ALA A 74 -10.80 6.33 10.91
CA ALA A 74 -10.49 5.04 10.30
C ALA A 74 -10.08 5.18 8.83
N VAL A 75 -9.48 4.13 8.28
CA VAL A 75 -9.15 4.05 6.85
C VAL A 75 -9.97 2.96 6.18
N VAL A 76 -10.24 3.12 4.89
CA VAL A 76 -10.80 2.04 4.08
C VAL A 76 -9.69 1.45 3.24
N TYR A 77 -9.52 0.14 3.29
CA TYR A 77 -8.57 -0.58 2.45
C TYR A 77 -9.25 -1.69 1.66
N PHE A 78 -8.68 -1.97 0.50
CA PHE A 78 -9.17 -2.93 -0.46
C PHE A 78 -8.15 -4.05 -0.59
N VAL A 79 -8.63 -5.27 -0.58
CA VAL A 79 -7.83 -6.48 -0.76
C VAL A 79 -8.39 -7.24 -1.95
N ALA A 80 -7.56 -7.48 -2.96
CA ALA A 80 -7.90 -8.31 -4.11
C ALA A 80 -7.18 -9.66 -3.96
N ALA A 81 -7.97 -10.71 -3.74
CA ALA A 81 -7.49 -12.08 -3.67
C ALA A 81 -7.82 -12.80 -5.00
N PRO A 82 -6.86 -13.51 -5.61
CA PRO A 82 -7.12 -14.25 -6.84
C PRO A 82 -8.00 -15.47 -6.54
N ASN A 83 -8.98 -15.73 -7.41
CA ASN A 83 -9.70 -17.00 -7.41
C ASN A 83 -8.88 -18.03 -8.20
N GLY A 84 -8.55 -19.18 -7.60
CA GLY A 84 -7.77 -20.22 -8.27
C GLY A 84 -6.66 -20.79 -7.38
N PRO A 85 -5.59 -21.37 -7.96
CA PRO A 85 -4.47 -21.95 -7.21
C PRO A 85 -3.53 -20.88 -6.59
N ALA A 86 -3.42 -19.69 -7.20
CA ALA A 86 -2.52 -18.61 -6.79
C ALA A 86 -2.98 -17.80 -5.54
N GLN A 87 -3.65 -18.44 -4.58
CA GLN A 87 -4.45 -17.77 -3.52
C GLN A 87 -3.68 -16.80 -2.61
N ARG A 88 -2.35 -16.81 -2.64
CA ARG A 88 -1.50 -16.04 -1.74
C ARG A 88 -0.94 -14.75 -2.35
N GLY A 89 -1.07 -14.56 -3.67
CA GLY A 89 -0.71 -13.35 -4.40
C GLY A 89 -1.72 -12.22 -4.22
N VAL A 90 -2.02 -11.85 -2.97
CA VAL A 90 -3.01 -10.84 -2.60
C VAL A 90 -2.49 -9.42 -2.82
N LEU A 91 -3.30 -8.60 -3.49
CA LEU A 91 -3.02 -7.20 -3.74
C LEU A 91 -3.83 -6.29 -2.83
N ALA A 92 -3.33 -5.10 -2.55
CA ALA A 92 -3.94 -4.14 -1.65
C ALA A 92 -3.88 -2.68 -2.14
N ALA A 93 -4.81 -1.87 -1.65
CA ALA A 93 -4.78 -0.42 -1.74
C ALA A 93 -5.46 0.20 -0.51
N VAL A 94 -4.91 1.25 0.08
CA VAL A 94 -5.51 1.98 1.21
C VAL A 94 -5.93 3.39 0.81
N VAL A 95 -7.02 3.87 1.40
CA VAL A 95 -7.57 5.22 1.24
C VAL A 95 -7.62 5.89 2.62
N ALA A 96 -6.83 6.96 2.78
CA ALA A 96 -6.65 7.66 4.06
C ALA A 96 -7.85 8.49 4.50
N ASP A 97 -8.50 9.18 3.56
CA ASP A 97 -9.73 9.95 3.80
C ASP A 97 -10.89 9.33 3.00
N PRO A 98 -11.50 8.26 3.54
CA PRO A 98 -12.63 7.60 2.91
C PRO A 98 -13.95 8.37 3.08
N SER A 99 -13.98 9.41 3.94
CA SER A 99 -15.15 10.28 4.12
C SER A 99 -15.35 11.20 2.91
N THR A 100 -14.27 11.57 2.22
CA THR A 100 -14.30 12.26 0.92
C THR A 100 -14.61 11.26 -0.21
N PRO A 101 -15.81 11.29 -0.81
CA PRO A 101 -16.24 10.20 -1.68
C PRO A 101 -15.50 10.12 -3.01
N GLU A 102 -14.94 11.23 -3.45
CA GLU A 102 -14.08 11.33 -4.63
C GLU A 102 -12.86 10.40 -4.51
N ASN A 103 -12.38 10.18 -3.28
CA ASN A 103 -11.21 9.34 -2.99
C ASN A 103 -11.52 7.84 -3.11
N LEU A 104 -12.81 7.47 -3.09
CA LEU A 104 -13.29 6.09 -3.27
C LEU A 104 -13.70 5.81 -4.72
N ALA A 105 -13.48 6.74 -5.65
CA ALA A 105 -13.77 6.56 -7.06
C ALA A 105 -12.50 6.31 -7.88
N GLY A 106 -12.58 5.39 -8.85
CA GLY A 106 -11.49 5.11 -9.78
C GLY A 106 -10.32 4.34 -9.17
N LEU A 107 -10.51 3.61 -8.08
CA LEU A 107 -9.41 2.93 -7.38
C LEU A 107 -8.71 1.88 -8.25
N ILE A 108 -7.40 1.83 -8.15
CA ILE A 108 -6.55 0.82 -8.77
C ILE A 108 -5.98 -0.06 -7.66
N VAL A 109 -6.06 -1.38 -7.86
CA VAL A 109 -5.44 -2.37 -6.97
C VAL A 109 -4.42 -3.16 -7.79
N ASN A 110 -3.14 -2.83 -7.60
CA ASN A 110 -2.01 -3.40 -8.34
C ASN A 110 -0.79 -3.60 -7.42
N GLU A 111 0.33 -4.04 -7.99
CA GLU A 111 1.55 -4.31 -7.24
C GLU A 111 2.10 -3.04 -6.56
N ARG A 112 2.02 -1.88 -7.22
CA ARG A 112 2.48 -0.62 -6.65
C ARG A 112 1.64 -0.18 -5.46
N THR A 113 0.32 -0.19 -5.58
CA THR A 113 -0.57 0.16 -4.46
C THR A 113 -0.40 -0.82 -3.31
N THR A 114 -0.10 -2.08 -3.61
CA THR A 114 0.15 -3.11 -2.60
C THR A 114 1.43 -2.83 -1.83
N VAL A 115 2.55 -2.59 -2.52
CA VAL A 115 3.82 -2.25 -1.88
C VAL A 115 3.67 -0.97 -1.06
N ALA A 116 3.05 0.07 -1.63
CA ALA A 116 2.83 1.35 -0.95
C ALA A 116 1.99 1.18 0.33
N THR A 117 0.89 0.44 0.23
CA THR A 117 0.00 0.17 1.36
C THR A 117 0.73 -0.63 2.43
N SER A 118 1.39 -1.73 2.05
CA SER A 118 2.02 -2.66 3.00
C SER A 118 3.19 -2.01 3.75
N PHE A 119 4.04 -1.25 3.05
CA PHE A 119 5.17 -0.56 3.68
C PHE A 119 4.73 0.60 4.55
N ALA A 120 3.82 1.44 4.07
CA ALA A 120 3.37 2.60 4.83
C ALA A 120 2.58 2.18 6.08
N MET A 121 1.74 1.14 5.95
CA MET A 121 0.87 0.62 7.02
C MET A 121 1.53 -0.42 7.91
N ALA A 122 2.82 -0.75 7.70
CA ALA A 122 3.45 -1.94 8.28
C ALA A 122 3.20 -2.12 9.78
N GLN A 123 3.34 -1.04 10.58
CA GLN A 123 3.12 -1.08 12.03
C GLN A 123 1.66 -1.38 12.45
N PHE A 124 0.69 -1.16 11.56
CA PHE A 124 -0.73 -1.39 11.78
C PHE A 124 -1.24 -2.69 11.12
N VAL A 125 -0.40 -3.39 10.33
CA VAL A 125 -0.77 -4.66 9.71
C VAL A 125 -0.56 -5.81 10.69
N SER A 126 -1.65 -6.53 10.98
CA SER A 126 -1.71 -7.76 11.77
C SER A 126 -2.19 -8.95 10.92
N THR A 127 -2.34 -10.11 11.56
CA THR A 127 -2.97 -11.29 10.95
C THR A 127 -4.40 -11.02 10.49
N ASP A 128 -5.13 -10.13 11.18
CA ASP A 128 -6.55 -9.86 10.91
C ASP A 128 -6.78 -8.71 9.91
N GLY A 129 -5.75 -7.91 9.62
CA GLY A 129 -5.80 -6.79 8.68
C GLY A 129 -5.15 -5.53 9.23
N ILE A 130 -5.72 -4.36 8.95
CA ILE A 130 -5.19 -3.07 9.45
C ILE A 130 -5.91 -2.69 10.74
N VAL A 131 -5.16 -2.60 11.84
CA VAL A 131 -5.66 -2.22 13.17
C VAL A 131 -4.81 -1.08 13.73
N GLY A 132 -5.45 0.03 14.08
CA GLY A 132 -4.77 1.17 14.70
C GLY A 132 -5.71 2.34 14.95
N THR A 133 -5.35 3.19 15.89
CA THR A 133 -6.14 4.37 16.25
C THR A 133 -5.68 5.61 15.49
N ALA A 134 -6.62 6.51 15.20
CA ALA A 134 -6.28 7.85 14.76
C ALA A 134 -5.48 8.60 15.84
N PRO A 135 -4.57 9.49 15.44
CA PRO A 135 -4.28 9.88 14.05
C PRO A 135 -3.28 8.96 13.33
N GLY A 136 -2.67 8.00 14.03
CA GLY A 136 -1.56 7.21 13.52
C GLY A 136 -1.90 6.41 12.26
N VAL A 137 -3.03 5.69 12.29
CA VAL A 137 -3.48 4.86 11.15
C VAL A 137 -3.79 5.72 9.90
N VAL A 138 -4.39 6.89 10.11
CA VAL A 138 -4.75 7.83 9.03
C VAL A 138 -3.50 8.45 8.41
N ASN A 139 -2.54 8.90 9.23
CA ASN A 139 -1.28 9.46 8.73
C ASN A 139 -0.45 8.43 7.96
N SER A 140 -0.44 7.20 8.46
CA SER A 140 0.25 6.08 7.82
C SER A 140 -0.38 5.75 6.46
N ALA A 141 -1.71 5.80 6.33
CA ALA A 141 -2.37 5.67 5.04
C ALA A 141 -2.05 6.85 4.11
N ALA A 142 -1.95 8.07 4.64
CA ALA A 142 -1.52 9.23 3.85
C ALA A 142 -0.09 9.08 3.32
N MET A 143 0.81 8.42 4.06
CA MET A 143 2.16 8.11 3.58
C MET A 143 2.15 7.15 2.39
N ALA A 144 1.20 6.23 2.29
CA ALA A 144 1.04 5.40 1.07
C ALA A 144 0.77 6.28 -0.16
N GLY A 145 0.00 7.36 0.01
CA GLY A 145 -0.28 8.37 -1.03
C GLY A 145 0.94 9.16 -1.50
N ASN A 146 2.03 9.21 -0.72
CA ASN A 146 3.31 9.79 -1.15
C ASN A 146 4.14 8.83 -2.02
N LEU A 147 3.77 7.54 -2.07
CA LEU A 147 4.41 6.54 -2.92
C LEU A 147 3.61 6.32 -4.21
N VAL A 148 2.28 6.19 -4.11
CA VAL A 148 1.39 5.84 -5.23
C VAL A 148 0.06 6.57 -5.09
N ASP A 149 -0.47 7.14 -6.17
CA ASP A 149 -1.86 7.61 -6.18
C ASP A 149 -2.79 6.40 -6.41
N PRO A 150 -3.61 6.00 -5.41
CA PRO A 150 -4.46 4.82 -5.53
C PRO A 150 -5.56 4.96 -6.60
N ARG A 151 -5.87 6.15 -7.12
CA ARG A 151 -6.86 6.35 -8.20
C ARG A 151 -6.27 6.18 -9.60
N THR A 152 -4.95 6.23 -9.72
CA THR A 152 -4.26 6.03 -11.00
C THR A 152 -3.42 4.75 -11.01
N GLY A 153 -3.01 4.27 -9.83
CA GLY A 153 -2.03 3.18 -9.68
C GLY A 153 -0.63 3.58 -10.16
N GLU A 154 -0.39 4.86 -10.39
CA GLU A 154 0.88 5.42 -10.81
C GLU A 154 1.66 5.98 -9.62
N LEU A 155 2.97 6.12 -9.80
CA LEU A 155 3.84 6.72 -8.80
C LEU A 155 3.33 8.12 -8.45
N ALA A 156 3.29 8.44 -7.16
CA ALA A 156 2.94 9.78 -6.71
C ALA A 156 4.05 10.78 -7.07
N GLU A 157 3.70 12.07 -7.13
CA GLU A 157 4.66 13.14 -7.41
C GLU A 157 5.83 13.14 -6.42
N VAL A 158 5.56 12.88 -5.14
CA VAL A 158 6.57 12.91 -4.07
C VAL A 158 7.72 11.92 -4.32
N ILE A 159 7.43 10.66 -4.67
CA ILE A 159 8.49 9.67 -4.97
C ILE A 159 9.10 9.86 -6.37
N SER A 160 8.35 10.43 -7.31
CA SER A 160 8.77 10.55 -8.72
C SER A 160 9.45 11.87 -9.07
N SER A 161 9.61 12.77 -8.10
CA SER A 161 10.29 14.05 -8.24
C SER A 161 11.58 14.12 -7.40
N SER A 162 12.40 15.15 -7.64
CA SER A 162 13.55 15.43 -6.77
C SER A 162 13.07 15.75 -5.35
N PRO A 163 13.77 15.29 -4.30
CA PRO A 163 15.04 14.55 -4.31
C PRO A 163 14.87 13.02 -4.43
N ASN A 164 13.66 12.47 -4.40
CA ASN A 164 13.43 11.02 -4.33
C ASN A 164 13.74 10.25 -5.62
N VAL A 165 13.65 10.89 -6.78
CA VAL A 165 13.93 10.27 -8.09
C VAL A 165 15.42 10.18 -8.42
N SER A 166 16.22 11.14 -7.96
CA SER A 166 17.61 11.34 -8.43
C SER A 166 18.66 11.44 -7.33
N GLU A 167 18.25 11.72 -6.09
CA GLU A 167 19.17 11.95 -4.96
C GLU A 167 18.97 10.96 -3.81
N SER A 168 18.10 9.96 -3.98
CA SER A 168 17.93 8.86 -3.03
C SER A 168 17.78 7.52 -3.74
N SER A 169 17.88 6.43 -2.98
CA SER A 169 17.59 5.08 -3.46
C SER A 169 16.12 4.70 -3.34
N THR A 170 15.23 5.63 -2.95
CA THR A 170 13.85 5.32 -2.57
C THR A 170 13.04 4.82 -3.77
N LEU A 171 13.10 5.50 -4.91
CA LEU A 171 12.42 5.04 -6.11
C LEU A 171 12.94 3.68 -6.63
N PRO A 172 14.24 3.44 -6.83
CA PRO A 172 14.70 2.13 -7.28
C PRO A 172 14.44 1.02 -6.25
N ALA A 173 14.49 1.30 -4.94
CA ALA A 173 14.09 0.34 -3.91
C ALA A 173 12.61 -0.02 -4.01
N PHE A 174 11.74 0.99 -4.17
CA PHE A 174 10.31 0.79 -4.40
C PHE A 174 10.03 -0.04 -5.66
N GLN A 175 10.74 0.23 -6.76
CA GLN A 175 10.60 -0.54 -8.00
C GLN A 175 11.10 -1.98 -7.85
N SER A 176 12.15 -2.24 -7.07
CA SER A 176 12.58 -3.60 -6.73
C SER A 176 11.52 -4.34 -5.92
N LEU A 177 10.91 -3.70 -4.93
CA LEU A 177 9.81 -4.27 -4.14
C LEU A 177 8.60 -4.61 -5.04
N VAL A 178 8.25 -3.73 -5.97
CA VAL A 178 7.22 -4.01 -6.98
C VAL A 178 7.61 -5.20 -7.85
N GLY A 179 8.87 -5.30 -8.27
CA GLY A 179 9.40 -6.44 -9.02
C GLY A 179 9.26 -7.77 -8.28
N MET A 180 9.51 -7.81 -6.96
CA MET A 180 9.29 -9.02 -6.16
C MET A 180 7.84 -9.48 -6.20
N LEU A 181 6.90 -8.53 -6.05
CA LEU A 181 5.47 -8.84 -6.06
C LEU A 181 5.02 -9.27 -7.46
N SER A 182 5.50 -8.60 -8.51
CA SER A 182 5.22 -9.01 -9.90
C SER A 182 5.77 -10.41 -10.21
N ALA A 183 6.89 -10.82 -9.61
CA ALA A 183 7.37 -12.20 -9.72
C ALA A 183 6.40 -13.19 -9.06
N CYS A 184 5.97 -12.94 -7.82
CA CYS A 184 4.97 -13.78 -7.13
C CYS A 184 3.66 -13.90 -7.92
N VAL A 185 3.07 -12.77 -8.36
CA VAL A 185 1.78 -12.77 -9.08
C VAL A 185 1.88 -13.45 -10.45
N GLY A 186 3.10 -13.57 -11.00
CA GLY A 186 3.34 -14.26 -12.26
C GLY A 186 3.69 -15.74 -12.13
N ASP A 187 4.18 -16.18 -10.97
CA ASP A 187 4.73 -17.53 -10.76
C ASP A 187 4.54 -18.03 -9.30
N ASP A 188 3.88 -19.19 -9.15
CA ASP A 188 3.52 -19.74 -7.83
C ASP A 188 4.78 -20.13 -7.00
N ASP A 189 5.85 -20.59 -7.65
CA ASP A 189 7.09 -20.96 -6.97
C ASP A 189 7.81 -19.69 -6.49
N ALA A 190 7.84 -18.63 -7.30
CA ALA A 190 8.32 -17.32 -6.90
C ALA A 190 7.49 -16.74 -5.75
N CYS A 191 6.18 -16.98 -5.73
CA CYS A 191 5.33 -16.56 -4.64
C CYS A 191 5.59 -17.32 -3.34
N ALA A 192 5.75 -18.64 -3.41
CA ALA A 192 6.15 -19.45 -2.26
C ALA A 192 7.51 -18.99 -1.70
N ALA A 193 8.49 -18.73 -2.57
CA ALA A 193 9.81 -18.23 -2.18
C ALA A 193 9.75 -16.83 -1.52
N LEU A 194 8.87 -15.94 -2.01
CA LEU A 194 8.66 -14.62 -1.42
C LEU A 194 8.11 -14.72 0.00
N LEU A 195 7.12 -15.59 0.23
CA LEU A 195 6.48 -15.74 1.55
C LEU A 195 7.44 -16.36 2.57
N ASP A 196 8.20 -17.38 2.17
CA ASP A 196 9.26 -17.98 3.00
C ASP A 196 10.33 -16.94 3.37
N ALA A 197 10.82 -16.17 2.38
CA ALA A 197 11.83 -15.15 2.62
C ALA A 197 11.33 -13.97 3.48
N ALA A 198 10.04 -13.65 3.42
CA ALA A 198 9.42 -12.60 4.23
C ALA A 198 9.18 -13.01 5.69
N ALA A 199 9.23 -14.31 6.01
CA ALA A 199 8.98 -14.81 7.36
C ALA A 199 10.01 -14.24 8.36
N PRO A 200 9.56 -13.52 9.40
CA PRO A 200 10.47 -12.97 10.39
C PRO A 200 11.12 -14.07 11.23
N ALA A 201 12.31 -13.82 11.75
CA ALA A 201 13.04 -14.78 12.56
C ALA A 201 12.22 -15.23 13.78
N GLY A 202 11.81 -16.49 13.81
CA GLY A 202 10.99 -17.07 14.89
C GLY A 202 9.50 -16.70 14.84
N GLY A 203 9.03 -16.04 13.78
CA GLY A 203 7.62 -15.82 13.52
C GLY A 203 7.03 -16.79 12.49
N GLU A 204 5.75 -16.63 12.22
CA GLU A 204 5.03 -17.43 11.23
C GLU A 204 5.22 -16.87 9.81
N GLU A 205 5.12 -17.75 8.82
CA GLU A 205 5.10 -17.34 7.42
C GLU A 205 3.86 -16.47 7.14
N PRO A 206 4.00 -15.33 6.44
CA PRO A 206 2.86 -14.49 6.09
C PRO A 206 1.87 -15.23 5.20
N VAL A 207 0.57 -15.18 5.53
CA VAL A 207 -0.46 -15.93 4.77
C VAL A 207 -0.62 -15.44 3.33
N ASP A 208 -0.25 -14.19 3.05
CA ASP A 208 -0.35 -13.57 1.73
C ASP A 208 0.69 -12.46 1.52
N THR A 209 0.78 -11.95 0.29
CA THR A 209 1.73 -10.89 -0.08
C THR A 209 1.48 -9.55 0.58
N PHE A 210 0.24 -9.17 0.90
CA PHE A 210 -0.03 -7.94 1.63
C PHE A 210 0.65 -7.95 3.01
N ARG A 211 0.54 -9.07 3.72
CA ARG A 211 1.21 -9.28 5.02
C ARG A 211 2.72 -9.48 4.86
N ALA A 212 3.16 -10.18 3.81
CA ALA A 212 4.58 -10.38 3.55
C ALA A 212 5.36 -9.09 3.38
N PHE A 213 4.82 -8.13 2.60
CA PHE A 213 5.49 -6.84 2.44
C PHE A 213 5.47 -5.99 3.72
N ALA A 214 4.44 -6.12 4.56
CA ALA A 214 4.44 -5.50 5.89
C ALA A 214 5.53 -6.11 6.79
N ASP A 215 5.75 -7.42 6.71
CA ASP A 215 6.78 -8.09 7.51
C ASP A 215 8.21 -7.80 7.00
N ILE A 216 8.40 -7.67 5.68
CA ILE A 216 9.65 -7.14 5.10
C ILE A 216 9.92 -5.72 5.64
N ALA A 217 8.92 -4.85 5.67
CA ALA A 217 9.07 -3.49 6.18
C ALA A 217 9.41 -3.47 7.69
N LYS A 218 8.84 -4.38 8.49
CA LYS A 218 9.17 -4.53 9.93
C LYS A 218 10.56 -5.14 10.16
N HIS A 219 11.05 -5.97 9.23
CA HIS A 219 12.31 -6.71 9.36
C HIS A 219 13.19 -6.48 8.12
N PRO A 220 13.62 -5.24 7.84
CA PRO A 220 14.13 -4.87 6.52
C PRO A 220 15.49 -5.50 6.18
N ALA A 221 16.24 -5.97 7.16
CA ALA A 221 17.51 -6.69 6.95
C ALA A 221 17.35 -8.21 6.76
N ASN A 222 16.13 -8.74 6.86
CA ASN A 222 15.87 -10.16 6.68
C ASN A 222 15.94 -10.58 5.21
N ALA A 223 16.48 -11.77 4.94
CA ALA A 223 16.51 -12.42 3.62
C ALA A 223 16.84 -11.52 2.42
N VAL A 224 17.73 -10.54 2.62
CA VAL A 224 18.04 -9.48 1.63
C VAL A 224 18.38 -10.03 0.25
N VAL A 225 19.29 -11.00 0.17
CA VAL A 225 19.76 -11.56 -1.11
C VAL A 225 18.66 -12.37 -1.80
N PRO A 226 17.98 -13.34 -1.14
CA PRO A 226 16.82 -14.02 -1.72
C PRO A 226 15.74 -13.07 -2.25
N LEU A 227 15.39 -12.02 -1.48
CA LEU A 227 14.40 -11.02 -1.88
C LEU A 227 14.89 -10.20 -3.09
N PHE A 228 16.18 -9.85 -3.14
CA PHE A 228 16.76 -9.15 -4.28
C PHE A 228 16.71 -10.01 -5.55
N ASP A 229 17.00 -11.31 -5.46
CA ASP A 229 16.93 -12.23 -6.59
C ASP A 229 15.49 -12.34 -7.14
N LEU A 230 14.48 -12.34 -6.27
CA LEU A 230 13.06 -12.24 -6.67
C LEU A 230 12.74 -10.92 -7.35
N ALA A 231 13.28 -9.80 -6.83
CA ALA A 231 13.10 -8.49 -7.45
C ALA A 231 13.61 -8.45 -8.89
N GLN A 232 14.73 -9.11 -9.19
CA GLN A 232 15.30 -9.18 -10.53
C GLN A 232 14.44 -10.01 -11.49
N GLN A 233 13.73 -11.03 -11.00
CA GLN A 233 12.88 -11.89 -11.82
C GLN A 233 11.67 -11.14 -12.38
N GLY A 234 11.04 -10.28 -11.56
CA GLY A 234 9.90 -9.46 -11.95
C GLY A 234 10.24 -8.04 -12.42
N ALA A 235 11.52 -7.71 -12.60
CA ALA A 235 11.96 -6.37 -13.00
C ALA A 235 11.42 -5.97 -14.38
N LEU A 236 10.89 -4.74 -14.47
CA LEU A 236 10.43 -4.14 -15.72
C LEU A 236 11.54 -3.28 -16.34
N PRO A 237 11.92 -3.48 -17.62
CA PRO A 237 12.99 -2.68 -18.25
C PRO A 237 12.74 -1.16 -18.26
N SER A 238 11.47 -0.73 -18.27
CA SER A 238 11.08 0.68 -18.24
C SER A 238 11.08 1.29 -16.84
N GLN A 239 11.30 0.49 -15.79
CA GLN A 239 11.26 0.87 -14.38
C GLN A 239 12.38 0.11 -13.64
N PRO A 240 13.65 0.47 -13.91
CA PRO A 240 14.78 -0.25 -13.34
C PRO A 240 14.86 -0.03 -11.82
N GLY A 241 14.73 -1.13 -11.06
CA GLY A 241 14.96 -1.14 -9.63
C GLY A 241 16.44 -1.04 -9.24
N LEU A 242 16.77 -1.48 -8.04
CA LEU A 242 18.15 -1.55 -7.54
C LEU A 242 19.03 -2.46 -8.42
N ALA A 243 20.27 -2.02 -8.67
CA ALA A 243 21.27 -2.77 -9.43
C ALA A 243 22.04 -3.80 -8.59
N ALA A 244 21.98 -3.69 -7.26
CA ALA A 244 22.58 -4.61 -6.30
C ALA A 244 21.68 -4.72 -5.08
N ALA A 245 21.81 -5.83 -4.35
CA ALA A 245 21.06 -6.04 -3.11
C ALA A 245 21.36 -4.89 -2.10
N PRO A 246 20.33 -4.30 -1.47
CA PRO A 246 20.53 -3.27 -0.45
C PRO A 246 21.00 -3.90 0.86
N ASP A 247 21.50 -3.11 1.82
CA ASP A 247 21.74 -3.63 3.17
C ASP A 247 20.44 -3.94 3.93
N ALA A 248 19.37 -3.21 3.60
CA ALA A 248 18.03 -3.40 4.15
C ALA A 248 16.95 -2.82 3.22
N TRP A 249 15.78 -3.44 3.18
CA TRP A 249 14.60 -3.00 2.45
C TRP A 249 13.92 -1.82 3.14
N THR A 250 14.37 -0.61 2.84
CA THR A 250 13.84 0.62 3.43
C THR A 250 13.31 1.58 2.37
N LEU A 251 12.23 2.28 2.70
CA LEU A 251 11.65 3.34 1.87
C LEU A 251 11.68 4.66 2.65
N ALA A 252 12.80 5.37 2.56
CA ALA A 252 12.97 6.67 3.20
C ALA A 252 12.62 7.79 2.21
N LEU A 253 11.39 8.31 2.27
CA LEU A 253 11.05 9.51 1.50
C LEU A 253 11.80 10.72 2.08
N ARG A 254 12.47 11.46 1.20
CA ARG A 254 13.10 12.74 1.52
C ARG A 254 12.16 13.87 1.10
N PHE A 255 11.93 14.79 2.04
CA PHE A 255 11.17 16.01 1.83
C PHE A 255 12.14 17.17 2.00
N ASP A 256 12.39 17.89 0.91
CA ASP A 256 13.16 19.13 1.00
C ASP A 256 12.23 20.27 1.44
N GLY A 257 12.73 21.10 2.36
CA GLY A 257 12.05 22.33 2.74
C GLY A 257 12.11 23.38 1.65
N ASP A 258 11.01 24.12 1.48
CA ASP A 258 10.98 25.34 0.66
C ASP A 258 11.60 26.56 1.41
N GLY A 259 12.17 26.34 2.60
CA GLY A 259 12.71 27.37 3.48
C GLY A 259 11.64 28.33 4.03
N GLN A 260 10.36 27.94 4.00
CA GLN A 260 9.23 28.69 4.56
C GLN A 260 8.28 27.80 5.39
N SER A 261 8.15 26.52 5.02
CA SER A 261 7.31 25.49 5.65
C SER A 261 8.13 24.44 6.42
N LEU A 262 9.43 24.36 6.14
CA LEU A 262 10.40 23.56 6.87
C LEU A 262 11.62 24.47 7.11
N ASP A 263 11.55 25.25 8.20
CA ASP A 263 12.60 26.20 8.59
C ASP A 263 13.75 25.46 9.29
N ASP A 264 14.90 25.44 8.62
CA ASP A 264 16.22 25.00 9.10
C ASP A 264 16.40 23.49 9.48
N PRO A 265 17.63 22.96 9.37
CA PRO A 265 17.96 21.60 9.80
C PRO A 265 17.71 21.45 11.31
N GLY A 266 16.61 20.79 11.67
CA GLY A 266 16.28 20.45 13.05
C GLY A 266 14.89 20.87 13.54
N ASN A 267 14.07 21.54 12.73
CA ASN A 267 12.74 22.00 13.14
C ASN A 267 11.59 21.19 12.50
N PHE A 268 11.74 19.85 12.46
CA PHE A 268 10.61 18.96 12.20
C PHE A 268 9.68 18.97 13.42
N ALA A 269 8.60 19.75 13.34
CA ALA A 269 7.55 19.70 14.34
C ALA A 269 6.44 18.74 13.87
N ILE A 270 6.29 17.65 14.61
CA ILE A 270 5.14 16.75 14.50
C ILE A 270 4.09 17.30 15.48
N ASP A 271 2.93 17.70 14.97
CA ASP A 271 1.85 18.18 15.83
C ASP A 271 1.23 17.01 16.64
N LYS A 272 0.28 17.32 17.53
CA LYS A 272 -0.40 16.31 18.34
C LYS A 272 -1.18 15.29 17.51
N ALA A 273 -1.50 15.63 16.26
CA ALA A 273 -2.14 14.75 15.31
C ALA A 273 -1.12 13.94 14.49
N GLY A 274 0.19 14.01 14.76
CA GLY A 274 1.18 13.26 13.99
C GLY A 274 1.46 13.82 12.59
N SER A 275 0.80 14.91 12.19
CA SER A 275 1.09 15.61 10.94
C SER A 275 2.30 16.53 11.11
N SER A 276 3.14 16.62 10.08
CA SER A 276 4.22 17.59 10.03
C SER A 276 3.65 18.96 9.69
N SER A 277 3.77 19.93 10.59
CA SER A 277 3.37 21.33 10.36
C SER A 277 4.48 22.27 10.80
N ALA A 278 4.75 23.32 10.01
CA ALA A 278 5.71 24.37 10.32
C ALA A 278 5.35 25.11 11.63
N VAL A 279 6.22 25.10 12.65
CA VAL A 279 6.03 25.97 13.83
C VAL A 279 6.60 27.34 13.51
N ARG A 280 5.73 28.33 13.29
CA ARG A 280 6.13 29.74 13.16
C ARG A 280 6.83 30.18 14.46
N PRO A 281 8.06 30.73 14.42
CA PRO A 281 8.60 31.42 15.57
C PRO A 281 7.73 32.64 15.86
N THR A 282 7.13 32.69 17.06
CA THR A 282 6.51 33.91 17.57
C THR A 282 7.60 34.96 17.68
N ALA A 283 7.53 36.00 16.84
CA ALA A 283 8.35 37.18 16.99
C ALA A 283 8.14 37.74 18.40
N ALA A 284 9.21 37.76 19.20
CA ALA A 284 9.23 38.48 20.45
C ALA A 284 9.02 39.97 20.15
N ALA A 285 7.98 40.55 20.73
CA ALA A 285 7.76 41.99 20.69
C ALA A 285 8.91 42.68 21.44
N GLY A 286 9.63 43.56 20.74
CA GLY A 286 10.52 44.57 21.29
C GLY A 286 10.06 45.94 20.81
#